data_AF-A0A7S0QK83-F1
#
_entry.id   AF-A0A7S0QK83-F1
#
_cell.length_a   1.000
_cell.length_b   1.000
_cell.length_c   1.000
_cell.angle_alpha   90.00
_cell.angle_beta   90.00
_cell.angle_gamma   90.00
#
_symmetry.space_group_name_H-M   'P 1'
#
loop_
_entity.id
_entity.type
_entity.pdbx_description
1 polymer ?
#
loop_
_entity_poly.entity_id
_entity_poly.type
_entity_poly.pdbx_seq_one_letter_code
_entity_poly.pdbx_strand_id
1 'polypeptide(L)'
;AAAAAAAAAAGFRYHEVAHDQLSDVSVSFSVKSAPEFARTHAELRDSFLDTVIGMALDFRVHALRVSSPDPPFQGISWAFGSSGREGCAVNSLSVSARPRHWREAVRFAAREAQRIAAHGLTASELAQATAALLNSMAQQATVNDALGSSSWMRRVMACVQDGDQLMDLAAKLEIVRGLSESVTLAEVNRRAALLLSAIADFRTPGRLPAAFLTRPLSDPAAADVTPEALWEAVQAGVAEAAEAAPPPDVPS
;
A
#
# COMPACT_ATOMS: atom_id res chain seq x y z
N ALA A 1 -26.87 -4.79 7.94
CA ALA A 1 -27.77 -3.62 8.07
C ALA A 1 -27.49 -2.81 9.34
N ALA A 2 -27.45 -3.43 10.53
CA ALA A 2 -27.12 -2.73 11.79
C ALA A 2 -25.67 -2.20 11.86
N ALA A 3 -24.68 -2.96 11.40
CA ALA A 3 -23.27 -2.52 11.34
C ALA A 3 -23.02 -1.36 10.35
N ALA A 4 -23.76 -1.33 9.23
CA ALA A 4 -23.69 -0.22 8.27
C ALA A 4 -24.30 1.08 8.83
N ALA A 5 -25.30 0.97 9.70
CA ALA A 5 -25.90 2.12 10.38
C ALA A 5 -24.99 2.68 11.51
N ALA A 6 -24.23 1.83 12.19
CA ALA A 6 -23.23 2.25 13.18
C ALA A 6 -22.00 2.88 12.51
N ALA A 7 -21.52 2.33 11.38
CA ALA A 7 -20.46 2.94 10.57
C ALA A 7 -20.86 4.31 10.00
N ALA A 8 -22.13 4.49 9.62
CA ALA A 8 -22.67 5.79 9.18
C ALA A 8 -22.70 6.83 10.31
N ALA A 9 -22.87 6.43 11.58
CA ALA A 9 -22.79 7.32 12.74
C ALA A 9 -21.35 7.75 13.06
N ALA A 10 -20.34 6.96 12.66
CA ALA A 10 -18.91 7.26 12.81
C ALA A 10 -18.30 8.00 11.60
N GLY A 11 -19.07 8.24 10.53
CA GLY A 11 -18.60 8.89 9.31
C GLY A 11 -17.78 8.00 8.36
N PHE A 12 -17.74 6.69 8.58
CA PHE A 12 -16.91 5.77 7.82
C PHE A 12 -17.72 4.94 6.83
N ARG A 13 -17.25 4.77 5.59
CA ARG A 13 -17.89 3.87 4.61
C ARG A 13 -17.27 2.49 4.72
N TYR A 14 -18.12 1.49 4.90
CA TYR A 14 -17.66 0.13 5.12
C TYR A 14 -18.52 -0.87 4.34
N HIS A 15 -17.86 -1.85 3.73
CA HIS A 15 -18.46 -2.95 3.02
C HIS A 15 -17.99 -4.29 3.60
N GLU A 16 -18.95 -5.11 4.00
CA GLU A 16 -18.70 -6.44 4.57
C GLU A 16 -19.11 -7.52 3.58
N VAL A 17 -18.24 -8.50 3.38
CA VAL A 17 -18.55 -9.76 2.72
C VAL A 17 -18.17 -10.90 3.64
N ALA A 18 -19.16 -11.62 4.15
CA ALA A 18 -18.97 -12.81 4.96
C ALA A 18 -19.38 -14.05 4.18
N HIS A 19 -18.50 -15.05 4.11
CA HIS A 19 -18.75 -16.27 3.34
C HIS A 19 -18.10 -17.48 4.04
N ASP A 20 -18.66 -18.67 3.87
CA ASP A 20 -18.22 -19.91 4.53
C ASP A 20 -16.91 -20.47 3.97
N GLN A 21 -16.66 -20.27 2.67
CA GLN A 21 -15.42 -20.64 1.98
C GLN A 21 -14.21 -19.75 2.28
N LEU A 22 -14.40 -18.65 3.01
CA LEU A 22 -13.27 -17.83 3.44
C LEU A 22 -12.56 -18.54 4.61
N SER A 23 -11.22 -18.46 4.64
CA SER A 23 -10.39 -18.99 5.71
C SER A 23 -9.82 -17.88 6.60
N ASP A 24 -9.52 -16.74 5.98
CA ASP A 24 -8.82 -15.63 6.61
C ASP A 24 -9.70 -14.38 6.63
N VAL A 25 -9.40 -13.50 7.57
CA VAL A 25 -9.98 -12.15 7.63
C VAL A 25 -9.10 -11.24 6.80
N SER A 26 -9.67 -10.54 5.82
CA SER A 26 -8.97 -9.51 5.06
C SER A 26 -9.65 -8.16 5.18
N VAL A 27 -8.87 -7.13 5.43
CA VAL A 27 -9.31 -5.75 5.58
C VAL A 27 -8.52 -4.89 4.60
N SER A 28 -9.20 -4.17 3.72
CA SER A 28 -8.58 -3.19 2.83
C SER A 28 -9.13 -1.80 3.15
N PHE A 29 -8.26 -0.88 3.53
CA PHE A 29 -8.59 0.55 3.68
C PHE A 29 -8.19 1.28 2.41
N SER A 30 -9.13 1.97 1.77
CA SER A 30 -8.87 2.66 0.50
C SER A 30 -9.35 4.11 0.53
N VAL A 31 -8.51 5.01 0.04
CA VAL A 31 -8.82 6.43 -0.17
C VAL A 31 -8.73 6.72 -1.67
N LYS A 32 -9.72 7.46 -2.19
CA LYS A 32 -9.74 7.90 -3.59
C LYS A 32 -9.26 9.34 -3.71
N SER A 33 -8.40 9.60 -4.68
CA SER A 33 -7.91 10.92 -5.04
C SER A 33 -8.03 11.16 -6.55
N ALA A 34 -7.75 12.39 -6.99
CA ALA A 34 -7.68 12.70 -8.41
C ALA A 34 -6.68 11.75 -9.11
N PRO A 35 -6.96 11.34 -10.35
CA PRO A 35 -6.07 10.45 -11.09
C PRO A 35 -4.73 11.15 -11.37
N GLU A 36 -3.65 10.39 -11.21
CA GLU A 36 -2.28 10.78 -11.59
C GLU A 36 -1.86 10.00 -12.84
N PHE A 37 -1.18 10.65 -13.79
CA PHE A 37 -0.83 10.06 -15.09
C PHE A 37 0.67 10.15 -15.27
N ALA A 38 1.32 9.14 -15.86
CA ALA A 38 2.77 9.16 -16.13
C ALA A 38 3.06 9.60 -17.57
N ARG A 39 2.89 10.90 -17.87
CA ARG A 39 3.14 11.49 -19.21
C ARG A 39 4.42 12.31 -19.28
N THR A 40 4.91 12.79 -18.15
CA THR A 40 6.09 13.64 -18.01
C THR A 40 7.13 12.99 -17.11
N HIS A 41 8.39 13.46 -17.18
CA HIS A 41 9.44 12.98 -16.28
C HIS A 41 9.14 13.27 -14.80
N ALA A 42 8.42 14.36 -14.50
CA ALA A 42 8.00 14.68 -13.15
C ALA A 42 6.98 13.66 -12.62
N GLU A 43 5.97 13.31 -13.44
CA GLU A 43 4.98 12.30 -13.04
C GLU A 43 5.59 10.89 -12.95
N LEU A 44 6.54 10.55 -13.82
CA LEU A 44 7.28 9.29 -13.72
C LEU A 44 8.13 9.25 -12.44
N ARG A 45 8.65 10.39 -12.00
CA ARG A 45 9.36 10.52 -10.73
C ARG A 45 8.42 10.26 -9.55
N ASP A 46 7.21 10.82 -9.55
CA ASP A 46 6.22 10.54 -8.51
C ASP A 46 5.88 9.04 -8.46
N SER A 47 5.64 8.41 -9.61
CA SER A 47 5.40 6.96 -9.70
C SER A 47 6.58 6.12 -9.19
N PHE A 48 7.82 6.57 -9.44
CA PHE A 48 9.03 5.95 -8.89
C PHE A 48 9.06 6.05 -7.36
N LEU A 49 8.80 7.24 -6.80
CA LEU A 49 8.75 7.45 -5.35
C LEU A 49 7.71 6.55 -4.70
N ASP A 50 6.52 6.48 -5.29
CA ASP A 50 5.42 5.65 -4.80
C ASP A 50 5.82 4.17 -4.78
N THR A 51 6.42 3.69 -5.86
CA THR A 51 6.91 2.29 -5.94
C THR A 51 7.96 2.00 -4.88
N VAL A 52 8.92 2.91 -4.66
CA VAL A 52 9.96 2.78 -3.63
C VAL A 52 9.37 2.71 -2.22
N ILE A 53 8.38 3.55 -1.92
CA ILE A 53 7.68 3.55 -0.61
C ILE A 53 6.99 2.20 -0.38
N GLY A 54 6.30 1.68 -1.39
CA GLY A 54 5.63 0.38 -1.29
C GLY A 54 6.62 -0.76 -1.07
N MET A 55 7.72 -0.79 -1.82
CA MET A 55 8.76 -1.79 -1.66
C MET A 55 9.41 -1.74 -0.27
N ALA A 56 9.65 -0.55 0.27
CA ALA A 56 10.19 -0.41 1.62
C ALA A 56 9.25 -0.96 2.69
N LEU A 57 7.93 -0.68 2.58
CA LEU A 57 6.93 -1.26 3.46
C LEU A 57 6.90 -2.80 3.34
N ASP A 58 6.94 -3.33 2.12
CA ASP A 58 7.00 -4.78 1.89
C ASP A 58 8.25 -5.40 2.52
N PHE A 59 9.41 -4.73 2.46
CA PHE A 59 10.62 -5.20 3.14
C PHE A 59 10.48 -5.21 4.66
N ARG A 60 9.87 -4.18 5.26
CA ARG A 60 9.63 -4.17 6.71
C ARG A 60 8.68 -5.28 7.14
N VAL A 61 7.58 -5.46 6.42
CA VAL A 61 6.61 -6.55 6.65
C VAL A 61 7.28 -7.91 6.51
N HIS A 62 8.10 -8.08 5.46
CA HIS A 62 8.83 -9.32 5.22
C HIS A 62 9.85 -9.63 6.31
N ALA A 63 10.66 -8.65 6.71
CA ALA A 63 11.64 -8.78 7.78
C ALA A 63 10.95 -9.23 9.08
N LEU A 64 9.80 -8.63 9.40
CA LEU A 64 9.05 -8.99 10.60
C LEU A 64 8.50 -10.43 10.52
N ARG A 65 7.97 -10.81 9.35
CA ARG A 65 7.48 -12.17 9.09
C ARG A 65 8.57 -13.23 9.24
N VAL A 66 9.80 -12.94 8.82
CA VAL A 66 10.94 -13.86 8.94
C VAL A 66 11.47 -13.91 10.38
N SER A 67 11.41 -12.78 11.10
CA SER A 67 11.91 -12.69 12.48
C SER A 67 10.97 -13.30 13.53
N SER A 68 9.67 -13.46 13.24
CA SER A 68 8.68 -14.01 14.16
C SER A 68 8.25 -15.42 13.76
N PRO A 69 8.25 -16.39 14.69
CA PRO A 69 7.82 -17.77 14.39
C PRO A 69 6.31 -17.90 14.14
N ASP A 70 5.49 -16.98 14.65
CA ASP A 70 4.04 -16.91 14.37
C ASP A 70 3.64 -15.43 14.19
N PRO A 71 3.81 -14.85 12.98
CA PRO A 71 3.40 -13.49 12.72
C PRO A 71 1.87 -13.36 12.82
N PRO A 72 1.35 -12.26 13.42
CA PRO A 72 -0.09 -12.09 13.61
C PRO A 72 -0.86 -11.84 12.30
N PHE A 73 -0.15 -11.66 11.18
CA PHE A 73 -0.68 -11.43 9.84
C PHE A 73 -0.16 -12.48 8.86
N GLN A 74 -0.97 -12.76 7.83
CA GLN A 74 -0.59 -13.56 6.67
C GLN A 74 0.04 -12.68 5.58
N GLY A 75 -0.41 -11.43 5.47
CA GLY A 75 0.14 -10.44 4.55
C GLY A 75 -0.34 -9.04 4.86
N ILE A 76 0.52 -8.07 4.62
CA ILE A 76 0.20 -6.64 4.63
C ILE A 76 0.79 -6.09 3.34
N SER A 77 -0.03 -5.38 2.57
CA SER A 77 0.40 -4.76 1.32
C SER A 77 -0.19 -3.37 1.20
N TRP A 78 0.60 -2.48 0.62
CA TRP A 78 0.15 -1.15 0.25
C TRP A 78 0.25 -1.00 -1.26
N ALA A 79 -0.77 -0.37 -1.84
CA ALA A 79 -0.80 -0.08 -3.25
C ALA A 79 -1.33 1.33 -3.45
N PHE A 80 -0.57 2.12 -4.22
CA PHE A 80 -1.05 3.38 -4.78
C PHE A 80 -1.01 3.28 -6.29
N GLY A 81 -2.10 3.66 -6.94
CA GLY A 81 -2.14 3.66 -8.39
C GLY A 81 -3.40 4.31 -8.95
N SER A 82 -3.26 4.86 -10.15
CA SER A 82 -4.39 5.34 -10.93
C SER A 82 -5.12 4.19 -11.59
N SER A 83 -6.44 4.25 -11.57
CA SER A 83 -7.28 3.37 -12.37
C SER A 83 -8.00 4.19 -13.41
N GLY A 84 -7.62 4.05 -14.69
CA GLY A 84 -8.35 4.67 -15.79
C GLY A 84 -9.82 4.22 -15.85
N ARG A 85 -10.13 3.01 -15.34
CA ARG A 85 -11.51 2.50 -15.26
C ARG A 85 -12.36 3.28 -14.26
N GLU A 86 -11.76 3.63 -13.11
CA GLU A 86 -12.48 4.29 -12.02
C GLU A 86 -12.37 5.82 -12.09
N GLY A 87 -11.50 6.34 -12.96
CA GLY A 87 -11.26 7.78 -13.13
C GLY A 87 -10.64 8.42 -11.89
N CYS A 88 -9.98 7.63 -11.04
CA CYS A 88 -9.39 8.09 -9.78
C CYS A 88 -8.10 7.32 -9.47
N ALA A 89 -7.23 7.94 -8.68
CA ALA A 89 -6.16 7.24 -7.99
C ALA A 89 -6.71 6.61 -6.71
N VAL A 90 -6.27 5.39 -6.42
CA VAL A 90 -6.66 4.63 -5.25
C VAL A 90 -5.41 4.39 -4.42
N ASN A 91 -5.45 4.84 -3.18
CA ASN A 91 -4.45 4.56 -2.16
C ASN A 91 -5.03 3.52 -1.21
N SER A 92 -4.48 2.30 -1.21
CA SER A 92 -5.05 1.18 -0.47
C SER A 92 -4.02 0.49 0.41
N LEU A 93 -4.37 0.26 1.67
CA LEU A 93 -3.64 -0.60 2.60
C LEU A 93 -4.48 -1.84 2.87
N SER A 94 -3.96 -3.01 2.51
CA SER A 94 -4.63 -4.30 2.67
C SER A 94 -3.91 -5.16 3.70
N VAL A 95 -4.69 -5.79 4.57
CA VAL A 95 -4.24 -6.66 5.64
C VAL A 95 -4.97 -7.98 5.48
N SER A 96 -4.25 -9.09 5.63
CA SER A 96 -4.82 -10.44 5.70
C SER A 96 -4.27 -11.14 6.93
N ALA A 97 -5.13 -11.76 7.73
CA ALA A 97 -4.78 -12.38 8.99
C ALA A 97 -5.73 -13.52 9.35
N ARG A 98 -5.26 -14.41 10.23
CA ARG A 98 -6.13 -15.45 10.81
C ARG A 98 -7.21 -14.80 11.69
N PRO A 99 -8.43 -15.36 11.77
CA PRO A 99 -9.52 -14.81 12.56
C PRO A 99 -9.22 -14.51 14.03
N ARG A 100 -8.21 -15.16 14.63
CA ARG A 100 -7.83 -14.88 16.03
C ARG A 100 -6.91 -13.67 16.20
N HIS A 101 -6.17 -13.29 15.16
CA HIS A 101 -5.11 -12.28 15.24
C HIS A 101 -5.39 -11.02 14.41
N TRP A 102 -6.59 -10.91 13.80
CA TRP A 102 -6.92 -9.79 12.92
C TRP A 102 -6.73 -8.41 13.58
N ARG A 103 -7.05 -8.27 14.87
CA ARG A 103 -6.87 -7.00 15.62
C ARG A 103 -5.41 -6.60 15.67
N GLU A 104 -4.54 -7.55 15.99
CA GLU A 104 -3.10 -7.32 16.07
C GLU A 104 -2.50 -7.03 14.69
N ALA A 105 -2.96 -7.73 13.66
CA ALA A 105 -2.55 -7.47 12.27
C ALA A 105 -2.92 -6.07 11.79
N VAL A 106 -4.16 -5.63 12.03
CA VAL A 106 -4.63 -4.28 11.66
C VAL A 106 -3.88 -3.20 12.45
N ARG A 107 -3.71 -3.41 13.77
CA ARG A 107 -2.93 -2.53 14.64
C ARG A 107 -1.49 -2.39 14.16
N PHE A 108 -0.86 -3.50 13.79
CA PHE A 108 0.50 -3.51 13.25
C PHE A 108 0.59 -2.76 11.92
N ALA A 109 -0.34 -3.01 10.99
CA ALA A 109 -0.34 -2.34 9.69
C ALA A 109 -0.53 -0.82 9.82
N ALA A 110 -1.46 -0.38 10.68
CA ALA A 110 -1.70 1.03 10.97
C ALA A 110 -0.47 1.68 11.63
N ARG A 111 0.15 0.99 12.60
CA ARG A 111 1.38 1.44 13.25
C ARG A 111 2.51 1.63 12.26
N GLU A 112 2.70 0.69 11.35
CA GLU A 112 3.77 0.77 10.37
C GLU A 112 3.53 1.88 9.34
N ALA A 113 2.31 1.99 8.82
CA ALA A 113 1.95 3.08 7.92
C ALA A 113 2.18 4.46 8.57
N GLN A 114 1.77 4.62 9.83
CA GLN A 114 1.98 5.85 10.58
C GLN A 114 3.46 6.10 10.90
N ARG A 115 4.24 5.07 11.21
CA ARG A 115 5.68 5.19 11.48
C ARG A 115 6.42 5.67 10.24
N ILE A 116 6.10 5.15 9.06
CA ILE A 116 6.65 5.67 7.79
C ILE A 116 6.16 7.11 7.55
N ALA A 117 4.89 7.41 7.83
CA ALA A 117 4.38 8.77 7.66
C ALA A 117 5.07 9.81 8.57
N ALA A 118 5.43 9.43 9.80
CA ALA A 118 6.03 10.31 10.80
C ALA A 118 7.55 10.40 10.70
N HIS A 119 8.24 9.29 10.50
CA HIS A 119 9.71 9.21 10.53
C HIS A 119 10.34 9.01 9.15
N GLY A 120 9.55 8.59 8.15
CA GLY A 120 10.03 8.28 6.82
C GLY A 120 10.76 6.94 6.73
N LEU A 121 11.46 6.78 5.60
CA LEU A 121 12.36 5.68 5.30
C LEU A 121 13.78 6.04 5.78
N THR A 122 14.60 5.01 6.01
CA THR A 122 16.04 5.17 6.21
C THR A 122 16.80 5.26 4.88
N ALA A 123 18.06 5.68 4.92
CA ALA A 123 18.90 5.73 3.73
C ALA A 123 19.17 4.30 3.18
N SER A 124 19.34 3.32 4.06
CA SER A 124 19.52 1.92 3.68
C SER A 124 18.27 1.34 3.00
N GLU A 125 17.08 1.61 3.52
CA GLU A 125 15.82 1.18 2.93
C GLU A 125 15.61 1.78 1.54
N LEU A 126 15.89 3.08 1.38
CA LEU A 126 15.83 3.75 0.07
C LEU A 126 16.81 3.13 -0.92
N ALA A 127 18.05 2.89 -0.52
CA ALA A 127 19.07 2.28 -1.38
C ALA A 127 18.68 0.86 -1.79
N GLN A 128 18.21 0.05 -0.84
CA GLN A 128 17.76 -1.32 -1.09
C GLN A 128 16.55 -1.36 -2.02
N ALA A 129 15.53 -0.54 -1.77
CA ALA A 129 14.32 -0.47 -2.60
C ALA A 129 14.64 0.01 -4.02
N THR A 130 15.48 1.04 -4.15
CA THR A 130 15.94 1.55 -5.45
C THR A 130 16.71 0.48 -6.23
N ALA A 131 17.67 -0.19 -5.60
CA ALA A 131 18.45 -1.24 -6.25
C ALA A 131 17.56 -2.42 -6.70
N ALA A 132 16.62 -2.85 -5.85
CA ALA A 132 15.68 -3.91 -6.19
C ALA A 132 14.76 -3.52 -7.35
N LEU A 133 14.27 -2.28 -7.38
CA LEU A 133 13.44 -1.76 -8.47
C LEU A 133 14.21 -1.71 -9.79
N LEU A 134 15.42 -1.14 -9.80
CA LEU A 134 16.26 -1.05 -10.98
C LEU A 134 16.62 -2.44 -11.53
N ASN A 135 16.93 -3.40 -10.65
CA ASN A 135 17.19 -4.78 -11.04
C ASN A 135 15.96 -5.45 -11.66
N SER A 136 14.77 -5.23 -11.08
CA SER A 136 13.52 -5.75 -11.64
C SER A 136 13.24 -5.17 -13.02
N MET A 137 13.40 -3.85 -13.20
CA MET A 137 13.20 -3.19 -14.49
C MET A 137 14.25 -3.63 -15.52
N ALA A 138 15.51 -3.84 -15.13
CA ALA A 138 16.54 -4.37 -16.01
C ALA A 138 16.20 -5.79 -16.50
N GLN A 139 15.71 -6.66 -15.61
CA GLN A 139 15.23 -8.00 -15.98
C GLN A 139 14.01 -7.95 -16.91
N GLN A 140 13.11 -6.98 -16.73
CA GLN A 140 11.98 -6.80 -17.65
C GLN A 140 12.44 -6.28 -19.02
N ALA A 141 13.45 -5.42 -19.06
CA ALA A 141 13.98 -4.88 -20.31
C ALA A 141 14.67 -5.96 -21.19
N THR A 142 15.32 -6.96 -20.59
CA THR A 142 15.97 -8.04 -21.37
C THR A 142 14.98 -8.93 -22.11
N VAL A 143 13.75 -9.07 -21.59
CA VAL A 143 12.70 -9.89 -22.20
C VAL A 143 11.69 -9.08 -23.01
N ASN A 144 11.87 -7.76 -23.16
CA ASN A 144 10.94 -6.85 -23.82
C ASN A 144 10.58 -7.34 -25.24
N ASP A 145 11.59 -7.70 -26.04
CA ASP A 145 11.40 -8.13 -27.43
C ASP A 145 10.90 -9.60 -27.53
N ALA A 146 10.95 -10.35 -26.43
CA ALA A 146 10.45 -11.72 -26.32
C ALA A 146 9.01 -11.80 -25.78
N LEU A 147 8.37 -10.66 -25.48
CA LEU A 147 6.99 -10.64 -25.00
C LEU A 147 6.04 -11.15 -26.11
N GLY A 148 5.17 -12.10 -25.75
CA GLY A 148 4.11 -12.56 -26.64
C GLY A 148 3.12 -11.44 -26.98
N SER A 149 2.49 -11.53 -28.16
CA SER A 149 1.58 -10.49 -28.68
C SER A 149 0.43 -10.15 -27.73
N SER A 150 -0.07 -11.11 -26.94
CA SER A 150 -1.12 -10.88 -25.94
C SER A 150 -0.64 -10.01 -24.77
N SER A 151 0.59 -10.20 -24.30
CA SER A 151 1.21 -9.38 -23.26
C SER A 151 1.49 -7.97 -23.76
N TRP A 152 1.97 -7.84 -25.00
CA TRP A 152 2.13 -6.53 -25.66
C TRP A 152 0.80 -5.80 -25.77
N MET A 153 -0.25 -6.47 -26.25
CA MET A 153 -1.57 -5.86 -26.39
C MET A 153 -2.13 -5.41 -25.02
N ARG A 154 -1.97 -6.22 -23.97
CA ARG A 154 -2.38 -5.85 -22.62
C ARG A 154 -1.66 -4.59 -22.12
N ARG A 155 -0.36 -4.47 -22.39
CA ARG A 155 0.43 -3.29 -22.04
C ARG A 155 -0.06 -2.04 -22.79
N VAL A 156 -0.28 -2.14 -24.10
CA VAL A 156 -0.84 -1.03 -24.89
C VAL A 156 -2.20 -0.61 -24.36
N MET A 157 -3.09 -1.57 -24.08
CA MET A 157 -4.41 -1.29 -23.54
C MET A 157 -4.35 -0.63 -22.16
N ALA A 158 -3.45 -1.07 -21.28
CA ALA A 158 -3.24 -0.44 -19.97
C ALA A 158 -2.77 1.02 -20.13
N CYS A 159 -1.77 1.28 -20.97
CA CYS A 159 -1.29 2.65 -21.21
C CYS A 159 -2.41 3.55 -21.78
N VAL A 160 -3.20 3.07 -22.74
CA VAL A 160 -4.31 3.83 -23.32
C VAL A 160 -5.39 4.10 -22.27
N GLN A 161 -5.72 3.11 -21.45
CA GLN A 161 -6.75 3.23 -20.42
C GLN A 161 -6.33 4.21 -19.32
N ASP A 162 -5.08 4.12 -18.88
CA ASP A 162 -4.55 4.97 -17.82
C ASP A 162 -4.09 6.34 -18.35
N GLY A 163 -4.03 6.55 -19.66
CA GLY A 163 -3.59 7.82 -20.25
C GLY A 163 -2.07 8.03 -20.20
N ASP A 164 -1.32 6.96 -19.96
CA ASP A 164 0.13 6.93 -19.89
C ASP A 164 0.77 6.88 -21.28
N GLN A 165 2.02 7.30 -21.38
CA GLN A 165 2.78 7.12 -22.62
C GLN A 165 3.30 5.69 -22.73
N LEU A 166 3.04 5.05 -23.88
CA LEU A 166 3.69 3.79 -24.24
C LEU A 166 5.18 4.07 -24.52
N MET A 167 6.03 3.60 -23.62
CA MET A 167 7.47 3.77 -23.69
C MET A 167 8.16 2.42 -23.83
N ASP A 168 9.29 2.35 -24.52
CA ASP A 168 10.16 1.17 -24.50
C ASP A 168 10.72 0.92 -23.09
N LEU A 169 10.89 -0.36 -22.68
CA LEU A 169 11.37 -0.68 -21.33
C LEU A 169 12.82 -0.29 -21.10
N ALA A 170 13.69 -0.41 -22.10
CA ALA A 170 15.08 0.00 -21.95
C ALA A 170 15.18 1.53 -21.83
N ALA A 171 14.42 2.28 -22.64
CA ALA A 171 14.32 3.72 -22.51
C ALA A 171 13.77 4.15 -21.13
N LYS A 172 12.72 3.46 -20.64
CA LYS A 172 12.16 3.73 -19.30
C LYS A 172 13.18 3.47 -18.19
N LEU A 173 13.95 2.38 -18.29
CA LEU A 173 15.00 2.05 -17.34
C LEU A 173 16.08 3.14 -17.26
N GLU A 174 16.53 3.66 -18.40
CA GLU A 174 17.54 4.73 -18.43
C GLU A 174 17.02 6.02 -17.78
N ILE A 175 15.76 6.38 -18.03
CA ILE A 175 15.14 7.55 -17.37
C ILE A 175 15.05 7.31 -15.85
N VAL A 176 14.60 6.14 -15.41
CA VAL A 176 14.47 5.81 -13.98
C VAL A 176 15.84 5.78 -13.29
N ARG A 177 16.90 5.29 -13.98
CA ARG A 177 18.28 5.37 -13.48
C ARG A 177 18.70 6.82 -13.23
N GLY A 178 18.52 7.71 -14.21
CA GLY A 178 18.82 9.13 -14.02
C GLY A 178 17.98 9.80 -12.93
N LEU A 179 16.71 9.40 -12.78
CA LEU A 179 15.86 9.87 -11.67
C LEU A 179 16.41 9.40 -10.32
N SER A 180 16.83 8.14 -10.21
CA SER A 180 17.33 7.57 -8.96
C SER A 180 18.56 8.29 -8.40
N GLU A 181 19.41 8.86 -9.26
CA GLU A 181 20.58 9.64 -8.85
C GLU A 181 20.22 11.02 -8.27
N SER A 182 19.06 11.56 -8.64
CA SER A 182 18.60 12.88 -8.23
C SER A 182 17.54 12.85 -7.13
N VAL A 183 17.00 11.68 -6.79
CA VAL A 183 16.00 11.52 -5.72
C VAL A 183 16.66 11.64 -4.36
N THR A 184 16.06 12.46 -3.50
CA THR A 184 16.56 12.68 -2.14
C THR A 184 15.67 11.96 -1.12
N LEU A 185 16.27 11.56 0.00
CA LEU A 185 15.51 10.95 1.10
C LEU A 185 14.38 11.86 1.62
N ALA A 186 14.63 13.18 1.67
CA ALA A 186 13.64 14.16 2.09
C ALA A 186 12.41 14.23 1.17
N GLU A 187 12.60 14.00 -0.13
CA GLU A 187 11.52 13.97 -1.11
C GLU A 187 10.66 12.72 -0.94
N VAL A 188 11.30 11.55 -0.83
CA VAL A 188 10.62 10.27 -0.58
C VAL A 188 9.81 10.33 0.72
N ASN A 189 10.41 10.84 1.80
CA ASN A 189 9.75 10.94 3.09
C ASN A 189 8.57 11.92 3.07
N ARG A 190 8.64 13.00 2.28
CA ARG A 190 7.52 13.92 2.10
C ARG A 190 6.36 13.26 1.35
N ARG A 191 6.64 12.51 0.28
CA ARG A 191 5.62 11.76 -0.48
C ARG A 191 5.00 10.67 0.39
N ALA A 192 5.81 9.95 1.16
CA ALA A 192 5.35 8.91 2.10
C ALA A 192 4.43 9.49 3.18
N ALA A 193 4.79 10.63 3.76
CA ALA A 193 3.94 11.35 4.71
C ALA A 193 2.59 11.72 4.11
N LEU A 194 2.55 12.24 2.87
CA LEU A 194 1.31 12.60 2.20
C LEU A 194 0.38 11.39 1.98
N LEU A 195 0.91 10.28 1.48
CA LEU A 195 0.12 9.11 1.10
C LEU A 195 -0.30 8.27 2.31
N LEU A 196 0.62 8.01 3.24
CA LEU A 196 0.33 7.14 4.38
C LEU A 196 -0.44 7.87 5.48
N SER A 197 -0.25 9.19 5.66
CA SER A 197 -1.13 9.96 6.56
C SER A 197 -2.58 9.98 6.09
N ALA A 198 -2.83 9.97 4.77
CA ALA A 198 -4.18 9.89 4.24
C ALA A 198 -4.87 8.57 4.59
N ILE A 199 -4.10 7.48 4.71
CA ILE A 199 -4.62 6.20 5.21
C ILE A 199 -4.80 6.23 6.73
N ALA A 200 -3.93 6.91 7.47
CA ALA A 200 -3.96 6.94 8.94
C ALA A 200 -4.97 7.97 9.53
N ASP A 201 -5.34 9.01 8.77
CA ASP A 201 -6.29 10.04 9.19
C ASP A 201 -7.71 9.74 8.69
N PHE A 202 -8.48 9.06 9.54
CA PHE A 202 -9.87 8.68 9.27
C PHE A 202 -10.91 9.72 9.72
N ARG A 203 -10.51 10.92 10.21
CA ARG A 203 -11.47 11.90 10.76
C ARG A 203 -11.56 13.20 9.99
N THR A 204 -10.67 13.45 9.03
CA THR A 204 -10.79 14.63 8.17
C THR A 204 -12.02 14.50 7.25
N PRO A 205 -13.06 15.34 7.43
CA PRO A 205 -14.27 15.30 6.60
C PRO A 205 -13.89 15.54 5.14
N GLY A 206 -14.30 14.63 4.25
CA GLY A 206 -13.96 14.68 2.81
C GLY A 206 -12.81 13.76 2.38
N ARG A 207 -12.11 13.10 3.32
CA ARG A 207 -11.04 12.11 3.05
C ARG A 207 -11.28 10.76 3.72
N LEU A 208 -12.54 10.47 4.08
CA LEU A 208 -12.92 9.27 4.82
C LEU A 208 -12.56 8.01 4.01
N PRO A 209 -11.65 7.14 4.50
CA PRO A 209 -11.33 5.91 3.83
C PRO A 209 -12.57 5.03 3.75
N ALA A 210 -12.69 4.24 2.69
CA ALA A 210 -13.62 3.13 2.65
C ALA A 210 -12.89 1.87 3.12
N ALA A 211 -13.44 1.11 4.07
CA ALA A 211 -12.95 -0.26 4.28
C ALA A 211 -13.80 -1.29 3.56
N PHE A 212 -13.11 -2.27 3.01
CA PHE A 212 -13.67 -3.52 2.55
C PHE A 212 -13.18 -4.63 3.48
N LEU A 213 -14.10 -5.33 4.14
CA LEU A 213 -13.80 -6.49 4.98
C LEU A 213 -14.35 -7.75 4.35
N THR A 214 -13.51 -8.77 4.33
CA THR A 214 -13.92 -10.16 4.14
C THR A 214 -13.68 -10.95 5.41
N ARG A 215 -14.62 -11.83 5.77
CA ARG A 215 -14.47 -12.70 6.94
C ARG A 215 -15.13 -14.07 6.78
N PRO A 216 -14.60 -15.13 7.41
CA PRO A 216 -15.25 -16.43 7.46
C PRO A 216 -16.52 -16.38 8.33
N LEU A 217 -17.59 -17.05 7.86
CA LEU A 217 -18.78 -17.30 8.68
C LEU A 217 -18.62 -18.52 9.61
N SER A 218 -17.69 -19.40 9.29
CA SER A 218 -17.45 -20.67 9.96
C SER A 218 -16.62 -20.55 11.25
N ASP A 219 -15.87 -19.46 11.43
CA ASP A 219 -15.03 -19.24 12.62
C ASP A 219 -15.69 -18.23 13.58
N PRO A 220 -16.03 -18.62 14.83
CA PRO A 220 -16.60 -17.70 15.81
C PRO A 220 -15.67 -16.54 16.18
N ALA A 221 -14.35 -16.68 16.03
CA ALA A 221 -13.40 -15.58 16.28
C ALA A 221 -13.54 -14.44 15.26
N ALA A 222 -14.10 -14.71 14.08
CA ALA A 222 -14.41 -13.69 13.09
C ALA A 222 -15.73 -12.94 13.36
N ALA A 223 -16.57 -13.42 14.30
CA ALA A 223 -17.81 -12.73 14.66
C ALA A 223 -17.55 -11.38 15.37
N ASP A 224 -16.39 -11.26 16.00
CA ASP A 224 -15.93 -10.06 16.72
C ASP A 224 -15.44 -8.93 15.80
N VAL A 225 -15.38 -9.16 14.50
CA VAL A 225 -14.91 -8.15 13.54
C VAL A 225 -16.05 -7.15 13.25
N THR A 226 -16.15 -6.13 14.09
CA THR A 226 -17.06 -5.00 13.88
C THR A 226 -16.32 -3.77 13.36
N PRO A 227 -17.02 -2.82 12.69
CA PRO A 227 -16.41 -1.56 12.26
C PRO A 227 -15.77 -0.78 13.41
N GLU A 228 -16.39 -0.78 14.59
CA GLU A 228 -15.90 -0.10 15.78
C GLU A 228 -14.59 -0.74 16.26
N ALA A 229 -14.54 -2.07 16.32
CA ALA A 229 -13.34 -2.80 16.73
C ALA A 229 -12.19 -2.65 15.71
N LEU A 230 -12.50 -2.58 14.41
CA LEU A 230 -11.53 -2.27 13.36
C LEU A 230 -10.92 -0.88 13.59
N TRP A 231 -11.77 0.10 13.88
CA TRP A 231 -11.34 1.46 14.11
C TRP A 231 -10.50 1.61 15.39
N GLU A 232 -10.89 0.95 16.47
CA GLU A 232 -10.10 0.90 17.71
C GLU A 232 -8.71 0.30 17.47
N ALA A 233 -8.62 -0.79 16.69
CA ALA A 233 -7.34 -1.41 16.35
C ALA A 233 -6.43 -0.47 15.55
N VAL A 234 -6.99 0.27 14.59
CA VAL A 234 -6.26 1.28 13.83
C VAL A 234 -5.76 2.41 14.75
N GLN A 235 -6.63 2.98 15.59
CA GLN A 235 -6.25 4.05 16.52
C GLN A 235 -5.15 3.61 17.49
N ALA A 236 -5.23 2.39 18.02
CA ALA A 236 -4.20 1.83 18.88
C ALA A 236 -2.84 1.76 18.15
N GLY A 237 -2.85 1.36 16.87
CA GLY A 237 -1.63 1.32 16.05
C GLY A 237 -1.06 2.72 15.78
N VAL A 238 -1.92 3.69 15.47
CA VAL A 238 -1.50 5.09 15.24
C VAL A 238 -0.92 5.72 16.52
N ALA A 239 -1.53 5.46 17.67
CA ALA A 239 -1.04 5.96 18.97
C ALA A 239 0.33 5.38 19.33
N GLU A 240 0.52 4.07 19.15
CA GLU A 240 1.83 3.44 19.34
C GLU A 240 2.91 3.99 18.42
N ALA A 241 2.56 4.27 17.16
CA ALA A 241 3.53 4.83 16.22
C ALA A 241 4.00 6.22 16.65
N ALA A 242 3.14 7.01 17.31
CA ALA A 242 3.52 8.31 17.85
C ALA A 242 4.48 8.22 19.05
N GLU A 243 4.43 7.11 19.80
CA GLU A 243 5.33 6.85 20.94
C GLU A 243 6.61 6.10 20.53
N ALA A 244 6.62 5.45 19.36
CA ALA A 244 7.74 4.67 18.88
C ALA A 244 8.94 5.54 18.50
N ALA A 245 10.14 5.10 18.89
CA ALA A 245 11.38 5.72 18.45
C ALA A 245 11.56 5.55 16.92
N PRO A 246 12.24 6.51 16.24
CA PRO A 246 12.57 6.36 14.83
C PRO A 246 13.33 5.05 14.59
N PRO A 247 13.06 4.35 13.47
CA PRO A 247 13.76 3.11 13.16
C PRO A 247 15.27 3.39 13.09
N PRO A 248 16.12 2.56 13.73
CA PRO A 248 17.57 2.73 13.62
C PRO A 248 17.99 2.51 12.17
N ASP A 249 18.89 3.35 11.66
CA ASP A 249 19.50 3.15 10.35
C ASP A 249 20.49 1.99 10.47
N VAL A 250 20.03 0.78 10.14
CA VAL A 250 20.90 -0.39 10.07
C VAL A 250 21.48 -0.43 8.66
N PRO A 251 22.80 -0.25 8.49
CA PRO A 251 23.43 -0.41 7.19
C PRO A 251 23.30 -1.87 6.74
N SER A 252 22.90 -2.03 5.48
CA SER A 252 22.81 -3.32 4.77
C SER A 252 24.20 -3.90 4.50
#